data_AF-A0A6A5QN70-F1
#
_entry.id   AF-A0A6A5QN70-F1
#
_cell.length_a   1.000
_cell.length_b   1.000
_cell.length_c   1.000
_cell.angle_alpha   90.00
_cell.angle_beta   90.00
_cell.angle_gamma   90.00
#
_symmetry.space_group_name_H-M   'P 1'
#
loop_
_entity.id
_entity.type
_entity.pdbx_description
1 polymer ?
#
loop_
_entity_poly.entity_id
_entity_poly.type
_entity_poly.pdbx_seq_one_letter_code
_entity_poly.pdbx_strand_id
1 'polypeptide(L)'
;MAVENTIESLLTTLVSSIQSATEALPNEDVLPPNEGISLLDVKNDLLLSYLQNLVFLILLKLRARSDDSGSQQELKLHPLEEVVQKLVELRVYLEKGVRPLENRLKYNIDKIIRTADDAARKTNHPISKAKSRKSRDSAGAESDASDAESVGSAQTEDDEDEMTYGPRGTAMARTKADALPEKAKETSKHGIYRPPKITPMSMPTTEGQEARRERRPGKSATLDEFIATELSSAPIAEPSIGSTITNGGRHTKSEKERREDNERREYEESNFTRLAPISKKEQAKKRGRGQAGGFGGEEWRSLGAGIDRIERLTQKKSGKLGSLEKSRKRPVADGPRGSGSAAGDAFEKRRKVVSRYK
;
A
#
# COMPACT_ATOMS: atom_id res chain seq x y z
N MET A 1 -9.02 7.17 56.54
CA MET A 1 -7.86 7.92 57.09
C MET A 1 -7.70 9.14 56.23
N ALA A 2 -7.85 10.34 56.79
CA ALA A 2 -7.69 11.57 56.03
C ALA A 2 -6.23 11.65 55.58
N VAL A 3 -6.00 11.70 54.26
CA VAL A 3 -4.66 11.97 53.73
C VAL A 3 -4.37 13.41 54.07
N GLU A 4 -3.55 13.63 55.09
CA GLU A 4 -3.04 14.97 55.39
C GLU A 4 -2.19 15.39 54.20
N ASN A 5 -2.67 16.36 53.42
CA ASN A 5 -2.00 16.84 52.21
C ASN A 5 -0.99 17.96 52.50
N THR A 6 -0.40 17.96 53.69
CA THR A 6 0.63 18.94 54.05
C THR A 6 1.92 18.62 53.31
N ILE A 7 2.66 19.63 52.85
CA ILE A 7 3.88 19.42 52.04
C ILE A 7 4.91 18.57 52.79
N GLU A 8 5.01 18.74 54.11
CA GLU A 8 5.93 17.98 54.96
C GLU A 8 5.58 16.50 55.02
N SER A 9 4.30 16.15 55.18
CA SER A 9 3.86 14.74 55.17
C SER A 9 4.03 14.10 53.79
N LEU A 10 3.78 14.84 52.70
CA LEU A 10 4.06 14.37 51.34
C LEU A 10 5.56 14.16 51.08
N LEU A 11 6.44 14.99 51.64
CA LEU A 11 7.89 14.79 51.52
C LEU A 11 8.36 13.56 52.32
N THR A 12 7.87 13.37 53.55
CA THR A 12 8.24 12.20 54.36
C THR A 12 7.78 10.88 53.74
N THR A 13 6.56 10.83 53.21
CA THR A 13 6.03 9.67 52.49
C THR A 13 6.85 9.39 51.23
N LEU A 14 7.20 10.43 50.45
CA LEU A 14 8.05 10.29 49.28
C LEU A 14 9.44 9.73 49.64
N VAL A 15 10.09 10.26 50.68
CA VAL A 15 11.37 9.76 51.19
C VAL A 15 11.28 8.29 51.59
N SER A 16 10.24 7.91 52.34
CA SER A 16 10.03 6.51 52.75
C SER A 16 9.82 5.57 51.55
N SER A 17 9.12 6.04 50.51
CA SER A 17 8.89 5.27 49.28
C SER A 17 10.16 5.08 48.47
N ILE A 18 11.04 6.11 48.41
CA ILE A 18 12.34 6.01 47.74
C ILE A 18 13.24 5.04 48.49
N GLN A 19 13.33 5.13 49.83
CA GLN A 19 14.13 4.19 50.64
C GLN A 19 13.67 2.74 50.45
N SER A 20 12.36 2.51 50.50
CA SER A 20 11.79 1.17 50.26
C SER A 20 12.10 0.67 48.84
N ALA A 21 12.05 1.55 47.84
CA ALA A 21 12.38 1.20 46.46
C ALA A 21 13.89 0.93 46.27
N THR A 22 14.77 1.66 46.96
CA THR A 22 16.22 1.42 46.91
C THR A 22 16.62 0.11 47.53
N GLU A 23 15.94 -0.33 48.60
CA GLU A 23 16.21 -1.63 49.24
C GLU A 23 15.71 -2.82 48.41
N ALA A 24 14.70 -2.62 47.57
CA ALA A 24 14.14 -3.65 46.70
C ALA A 24 14.95 -3.89 45.41
N LEU A 25 15.88 -2.99 45.07
CA LEU A 25 16.70 -3.11 43.87
C LEU A 25 17.88 -4.07 44.13
N PRO A 26 18.09 -5.11 43.29
CA PRO A 26 19.25 -5.98 43.41
C PRO A 26 20.55 -5.20 43.13
N ASN A 27 21.59 -5.40 43.94
CA ASN A 27 22.92 -4.77 43.79
C ASN A 27 23.75 -5.35 42.63
N GLU A 28 23.11 -5.93 41.61
CA GLU A 28 23.81 -6.46 40.45
C GLU A 28 24.28 -5.29 39.58
N ASP A 29 25.53 -5.37 39.10
CA ASP A 29 26.09 -4.37 38.19
C ASP A 29 25.25 -4.34 36.91
N VAL A 30 24.41 -3.31 36.77
CA VAL A 30 23.57 -3.04 35.59
C VAL A 30 24.45 -2.51 34.46
N LEU A 31 25.45 -3.29 34.06
CA LEU A 31 26.23 -3.01 32.87
C LEU A 31 25.44 -3.49 31.65
N PRO A 32 25.29 -2.66 30.61
CA PRO A 32 24.62 -3.09 29.40
C PRO A 32 25.36 -4.29 28.80
N PRO A 33 24.63 -5.31 28.29
CA PRO A 33 25.26 -6.46 27.65
C PRO A 33 26.07 -6.01 26.43
N ASN A 34 27.30 -6.49 26.30
CA ASN A 34 28.24 -6.10 25.23
C ASN A 34 27.72 -6.37 23.79
N GLU A 35 26.71 -7.22 23.65
CA GLU A 35 26.13 -7.66 22.37
C GLU A 35 24.67 -7.19 22.20
N GLY A 36 24.32 -6.03 22.73
CA GLY A 36 22.99 -5.41 22.60
C GLY A 36 22.83 -4.50 21.37
N ILE A 37 21.58 -4.19 21.02
CA ILE A 37 21.28 -3.11 20.07
C ILE A 37 21.57 -1.79 20.78
N SER A 38 22.71 -1.16 20.45
CA SER A 38 23.15 0.11 21.06
C SER A 38 22.09 1.23 21.07
N LEU A 39 21.15 1.26 20.11
CA LEU A 39 20.06 2.24 20.10
C LEU A 39 19.15 2.14 21.35
N LEU A 40 18.89 0.92 21.83
CA LEU A 40 18.00 0.70 22.97
C LEU A 40 18.65 1.18 24.28
N ASP A 41 19.96 0.99 24.41
CA ASP A 41 20.74 1.50 25.55
C ASP A 41 20.73 3.03 25.56
N VAL A 42 21.02 3.65 24.41
CA VAL A 42 20.96 5.11 24.27
C VAL A 42 19.56 5.65 24.57
N LYS A 43 18.50 4.93 24.20
CA LYS A 43 17.13 5.32 24.55
C LYS A 43 16.90 5.31 26.06
N ASN A 44 17.38 4.28 26.75
CA ASN A 44 17.27 4.18 28.21
C ASN A 44 18.06 5.32 28.88
N ASP A 45 19.26 5.61 28.40
CA ASP A 45 20.09 6.72 28.89
C ASP A 45 19.43 8.09 28.66
N LEU A 46 18.83 8.31 27.49
CA LEU A 46 18.09 9.53 27.18
C LEU A 46 16.84 9.69 28.06
N LEU A 47 16.12 8.60 28.33
CA LEU A 47 14.96 8.60 29.23
C LEU A 47 15.40 8.88 30.68
N LEU A 48 16.50 8.28 31.13
CA LEU A 48 17.06 8.52 32.46
C LEU A 48 17.50 9.98 32.60
N SER A 49 18.23 10.50 31.61
CA SER A 49 18.62 11.92 31.57
C SER A 49 17.40 12.85 31.58
N TYR A 50 16.32 12.49 30.87
CA TYR A 50 15.08 13.25 30.89
C TYR A 50 14.43 13.27 32.28
N LEU A 51 14.34 12.11 32.95
CA LEU A 51 13.81 12.03 34.31
C LEU A 51 14.68 12.81 35.31
N GLN A 52 16.00 12.72 35.21
CA GLN A 52 16.92 13.47 36.06
C GLN A 52 16.73 14.97 35.93
N ASN A 53 16.62 15.49 34.69
CA ASN A 53 16.36 16.91 34.44
C ASN A 53 14.96 17.35 34.90
N LEU A 54 13.97 16.45 34.84
CA LEU A 54 12.62 16.71 35.36
C LEU A 54 12.63 16.82 36.88
N VAL A 55 13.28 15.87 37.58
CA VAL A 55 13.48 15.94 39.03
C VAL A 55 14.24 17.21 39.42
N PHE A 56 15.28 17.57 38.67
CA PHE A 56 16.02 18.81 38.90
C PHE A 56 15.13 20.06 38.75
N LEU A 57 14.25 20.09 37.76
CA LEU A 57 13.26 21.16 37.60
C LEU A 57 12.30 21.23 38.81
N ILE A 58 11.82 20.08 39.30
CA ILE A 58 10.97 20.02 40.51
C ILE A 58 11.72 20.59 41.71
N LEU A 59 12.98 20.21 41.90
CA LEU A 59 13.82 20.73 42.98
C LEU A 59 14.02 22.24 42.88
N LEU A 60 14.29 22.77 41.69
CA LEU A 60 14.42 24.22 41.47
C LEU A 60 13.12 24.95 41.80
N LYS A 61 11.97 24.41 41.40
CA LYS A 61 10.65 24.99 41.71
C LYS A 61 10.32 24.94 43.21
N LEU A 62 10.64 23.83 43.88
CA LEU A 62 10.46 23.73 45.34
C LEU A 62 11.35 24.73 46.07
N ARG A 63 12.61 24.88 45.65
CA ARG A 63 13.55 25.84 46.24
C ARG A 63 13.17 27.30 45.96
N ALA A 64 12.67 27.60 44.77
CA ALA A 64 12.16 28.94 44.46
C ALA A 64 10.97 29.32 45.37
N ARG A 65 10.13 28.35 45.71
CA ARG A 65 8.98 28.56 46.60
C ARG A 65 9.36 28.61 48.08
N SER A 66 10.45 27.97 48.50
CA SER A 66 10.97 28.10 49.87
C SER A 66 11.70 29.43 50.10
N ASP A 67 12.32 30.01 49.07
CA ASP A 67 13.04 31.31 49.16
C ASP A 67 12.09 32.54 49.12
N ASP A 68 10.81 32.36 48.79
CA ASP A 68 9.79 33.42 48.65
C ASP A 68 9.41 34.10 49.99
N SER A 69 9.98 33.64 51.12
CA SER A 69 9.73 34.23 52.44
C SER A 69 10.62 35.42 52.81
N GLY A 70 11.45 35.98 51.92
CA GLY A 70 12.34 37.07 52.35
C GLY A 70 13.05 37.97 51.33
N SER A 71 13.18 37.62 50.05
CA SER A 71 13.82 38.57 49.12
C SER A 71 13.45 38.29 47.68
N GLN A 72 12.69 39.22 47.10
CA GLN A 72 12.60 39.42 45.66
C GLN A 72 14.00 39.71 45.12
N GLN A 73 14.71 38.68 44.67
CA GLN A 73 15.90 38.85 43.87
C GLN A 73 15.73 38.05 42.58
N GLU A 74 15.63 38.80 41.50
CA GLU A 74 15.50 38.45 40.08
C GLU A 74 16.70 37.62 39.54
N LEU A 75 17.39 36.85 40.40
CA LEU A 75 18.68 36.20 40.12
C LEU A 75 18.59 34.72 39.70
N LYS A 76 17.41 34.14 39.40
CA LYS A 76 17.29 32.68 39.16
C LYS A 76 16.44 32.24 37.95
N LEU A 77 16.28 33.08 36.93
CA LEU A 77 15.61 32.67 35.68
C LEU A 77 16.51 31.82 34.77
N HIS A 78 17.81 32.10 34.73
CA HIS A 78 18.77 31.40 33.87
C HIS A 78 18.84 29.88 34.08
N PRO A 79 18.96 29.36 35.32
CA PRO A 79 19.04 27.91 35.54
C PRO A 79 17.74 27.17 35.20
N LEU A 80 16.59 27.84 35.37
CA LEU A 80 15.30 27.26 35.00
C LEU A 80 15.14 27.17 33.49
N GLU A 81 15.51 28.24 32.78
CA GLU A 81 15.42 28.30 31.33
C GLU A 81 16.37 27.29 30.65
N GLU A 82 17.60 27.15 31.15
CA GLU A 82 18.57 26.16 30.67
C GLU A 82 18.09 24.71 30.85
N VAL A 83 17.45 24.40 31.98
CA VAL A 83 16.90 23.05 32.24
C VAL A 83 15.70 22.79 31.34
N VAL A 84 14.83 23.78 31.14
CA VAL A 84 13.71 23.67 30.19
C VAL A 84 14.23 23.47 28.77
N GLN A 85 15.26 24.20 28.36
CA GLN A 85 15.89 24.03 27.06
C GLN A 85 16.44 22.61 26.86
N LYS A 86 17.20 22.09 27.84
CA LYS A 86 17.69 20.70 27.82
C LYS A 86 16.56 19.66 27.79
N LEU A 87 15.45 19.90 28.50
CA LEU A 87 14.27 19.03 28.45
C LEU A 87 13.61 19.03 27.06
N VAL A 88 13.54 20.18 26.41
CA VAL A 88 13.03 20.30 25.04
C VAL A 88 13.97 19.57 24.06
N GLU A 89 15.29 19.73 24.20
CA GLU A 89 16.29 19.03 23.39
C GLU A 89 16.17 17.51 23.54
N LEU A 90 16.13 16.99 24.78
CA LEU A 90 15.94 15.56 25.06
C LEU A 90 14.63 15.04 24.47
N ARG A 91 13.55 15.83 24.53
CA ARG A 91 12.28 15.47 23.92
C ARG A 91 12.38 15.39 22.39
N VAL A 92 13.09 16.32 21.76
CA VAL A 92 13.34 16.29 20.30
C VAL A 92 14.16 15.05 19.94
N TYR A 93 15.19 14.70 20.71
CA TYR A 93 15.96 13.47 20.47
C TYR A 93 15.09 12.21 20.57
N LEU A 94 14.20 12.12 21.56
CA LEU A 94 13.29 10.98 21.68
C LEU A 94 12.27 10.92 20.52
N GLU A 95 11.65 12.05 20.17
CA GLU A 95 10.57 12.07 19.19
C GLU A 95 11.07 12.00 17.74
N LYS A 96 12.14 12.73 17.41
CA LYS A 96 12.66 12.86 16.03
C LYS A 96 13.90 12.03 15.79
N GLY A 97 14.70 11.73 16.81
CA GLY A 97 15.88 10.87 16.68
C GLY A 97 15.53 9.39 16.85
N VAL A 98 15.09 9.02 18.06
CA VAL A 98 14.92 7.62 18.45
C VAL A 98 13.74 6.97 17.72
N ARG A 99 12.54 7.56 17.73
CA ARG A 99 11.33 6.92 17.12
C ARG A 99 11.50 6.52 15.65
N PRO A 100 12.06 7.35 14.74
CA PRO A 100 12.27 6.93 13.36
C PRO A 100 13.29 5.80 13.22
N LEU A 101 14.34 5.77 14.05
CA LEU A 101 15.34 4.71 14.05
C LEU A 101 14.75 3.40 14.57
N GLU A 102 13.92 3.44 15.60
CA GLU A 102 13.17 2.28 16.08
C GLU A 102 12.25 1.71 14.99
N ASN A 103 11.55 2.57 14.25
CA ASN A 103 10.71 2.13 13.14
C ASN A 103 11.50 1.43 12.02
N ARG A 104 12.73 1.89 11.75
CA ARG A 104 13.63 1.24 10.77
C ARG A 104 14.18 -0.08 11.29
N LEU A 105 14.50 -0.16 12.58
CA LEU A 105 15.02 -1.36 13.23
C LEU A 105 13.93 -2.32 13.72
N LYS A 106 12.65 -1.97 13.58
CA LYS A 106 11.51 -2.75 14.08
C LYS A 106 11.58 -4.21 13.67
N TYR A 107 11.90 -4.48 12.39
CA TYR A 107 12.04 -5.86 11.91
C TYR A 107 13.17 -6.62 12.61
N ASN A 108 14.31 -5.98 12.85
CA ASN A 108 15.45 -6.61 13.52
C ASN A 108 15.14 -6.86 15.00
N ILE A 109 14.47 -5.91 15.66
CA ILE A 109 13.98 -6.05 17.04
C ILE A 109 12.97 -7.20 17.12
N ASP A 110 11.96 -7.21 16.25
CA ASP A 110 10.94 -8.26 16.19
C ASP A 110 11.56 -9.63 15.89
N LYS A 111 12.59 -9.69 15.03
CA LYS A 111 13.33 -10.93 14.74
C LYS A 111 14.05 -11.45 15.98
N ILE A 112 14.77 -10.58 16.71
CA ILE A 112 15.50 -10.98 17.92
C ILE A 112 14.52 -11.44 19.00
N ILE A 113 13.41 -10.73 19.19
CA ILE A 113 12.34 -11.12 20.12
C ILE A 113 11.79 -12.50 19.76
N ARG A 114 11.46 -12.74 18.49
CA ARG A 114 10.99 -14.07 18.03
C ARG A 114 12.02 -15.15 18.30
N THR A 115 13.30 -14.91 17.98
CA THR A 115 14.36 -15.90 18.26
C THR A 115 14.54 -16.17 19.75
N ALA A 116 14.39 -15.16 20.60
CA ALA A 116 14.46 -15.31 22.05
C ALA A 116 13.24 -16.08 22.60
N ASP A 117 12.04 -15.78 22.11
CA ASP A 117 10.81 -16.49 22.44
C ASP A 117 10.88 -17.96 22.00
N ASP A 118 11.40 -18.25 20.80
CA ASP A 118 11.60 -19.61 20.31
C ASP A 118 12.67 -20.36 21.11
N ALA A 119 13.74 -19.67 21.54
CA ALA A 119 14.73 -20.24 22.44
C ALA A 119 14.12 -20.58 23.82
N ALA A 120 13.34 -19.66 24.40
CA ALA A 120 12.63 -19.89 25.66
C ALA A 120 11.57 -21.00 25.55
N ARG A 121 10.90 -21.12 24.40
CA ARG A 121 9.98 -22.26 24.15
C ARG A 121 10.74 -23.58 24.03
N LYS A 122 11.92 -23.59 23.39
CA LYS A 122 12.78 -24.77 23.33
C LYS A 122 13.31 -25.19 24.71
N THR A 123 13.61 -24.25 25.61
CA THR A 123 14.02 -24.58 26.98
C THR A 123 12.86 -25.10 27.82
N ASN A 124 11.65 -24.55 27.66
CA ASN A 124 10.46 -24.94 28.43
C ASN A 124 9.76 -26.20 27.88
N HIS A 125 9.93 -26.53 26.59
CA HIS A 125 9.42 -27.73 25.94
C HIS A 125 10.52 -28.44 25.14
N PRO A 126 11.36 -29.27 25.79
CA PRO A 126 12.25 -30.18 25.09
C PRO A 126 11.44 -31.36 24.52
N ILE A 127 10.62 -31.11 23.49
CA ILE A 127 9.96 -32.21 22.78
C ILE A 127 11.04 -33.01 22.03
N SER A 128 11.12 -34.27 22.41
CA SER A 128 12.04 -35.29 21.93
C SER A 128 12.10 -35.39 20.40
N LYS A 129 13.04 -34.70 19.74
CA LYS A 129 13.49 -35.10 18.38
C LYS A 129 14.66 -36.09 18.51
N ALA A 130 14.31 -37.34 18.80
CA ALA A 130 15.18 -38.50 18.56
C ALA A 130 14.42 -39.56 17.76
N LYS A 131 14.96 -39.89 16.57
CA LYS A 131 14.55 -40.93 15.60
C LYS A 131 13.34 -40.52 14.73
N SER A 132 13.31 -40.74 13.40
CA SER A 132 14.01 -41.73 12.58
C SER A 132 14.16 -41.28 11.12
N ARG A 133 15.39 -41.27 10.60
CA ARG A 133 15.64 -41.54 9.19
C ARG A 133 15.49 -43.04 8.97
N LYS A 134 14.41 -43.49 8.31
CA LYS A 134 14.39 -44.80 7.64
C LYS A 134 13.40 -44.80 6.49
N SER A 135 13.93 -45.09 5.31
CA SER A 135 13.25 -45.40 4.06
C SER A 135 12.20 -46.52 4.19
N ARG A 136 11.03 -46.38 3.58
CA ARG A 136 10.48 -47.34 2.60
C ARG A 136 9.11 -46.93 2.05
N ASP A 137 8.93 -47.29 0.79
CA ASP A 137 7.74 -47.24 -0.06
C ASP A 137 6.47 -47.89 0.51
N SER A 138 5.35 -47.45 -0.10
CA SER A 138 4.14 -48.20 -0.49
C SER A 138 2.87 -48.08 0.37
N ALA A 139 1.83 -47.57 -0.33
CA ALA A 139 0.43 -48.01 -0.37
C ALA A 139 -0.49 -47.86 0.86
N GLY A 140 -1.39 -46.87 0.75
CA GLY A 140 -2.85 -46.96 0.90
C GLY A 140 -3.49 -47.71 2.06
N ALA A 141 -4.24 -46.99 2.91
CA ALA A 141 -5.69 -47.14 3.07
C ALA A 141 -6.22 -46.31 4.26
N GLU A 142 -7.39 -45.72 4.01
CA GLU A 142 -8.29 -44.94 4.87
C GLU A 142 -8.61 -45.48 6.29
N SER A 143 -8.72 -44.58 7.28
CA SER A 143 -9.98 -44.22 8.00
C SER A 143 -9.78 -43.65 9.43
N ASP A 144 -10.37 -42.47 9.61
CA ASP A 144 -11.25 -42.03 10.71
C ASP A 144 -10.77 -41.46 12.08
N ALA A 145 -11.56 -40.46 12.50
CA ALA A 145 -11.86 -39.95 13.85
C ALA A 145 -10.92 -38.95 14.58
N SER A 146 -11.15 -37.67 14.24
CA SER A 146 -11.56 -36.54 15.11
C SER A 146 -10.75 -36.03 16.32
N ASP A 147 -10.63 -34.69 16.30
CA ASP A 147 -10.82 -33.73 17.40
C ASP A 147 -9.59 -33.20 18.17
N ALA A 148 -9.17 -31.97 17.84
CA ALA A 148 -9.05 -30.85 18.79
C ALA A 148 -8.30 -29.66 18.15
N GLU A 149 -8.99 -28.52 18.12
CA GLU A 149 -8.54 -27.18 17.75
C GLU A 149 -7.17 -26.78 18.33
N SER A 150 -6.23 -26.40 17.47
CA SER A 150 -5.15 -25.46 17.81
C SER A 150 -4.68 -24.74 16.56
N VAL A 151 -5.34 -23.62 16.26
CA VAL A 151 -4.90 -22.56 15.36
C VAL A 151 -3.52 -22.03 15.79
N GLY A 152 -2.47 -22.67 15.28
CA GLY A 152 -1.09 -22.24 15.37
C GLY A 152 -0.49 -22.23 13.98
N SER A 153 -0.19 -21.03 13.50
CA SER A 153 0.50 -20.71 12.25
C SER A 153 1.69 -21.65 11.99
N ALA A 154 1.47 -22.72 11.23
CA ALA A 154 2.50 -23.52 10.60
C ALA A 154 3.09 -22.72 9.43
N GLN A 155 3.95 -21.74 9.74
CA GLN A 155 4.98 -21.34 8.81
C GLN A 155 6.04 -22.43 8.86
N THR A 156 6.12 -23.16 7.76
CA THR A 156 7.00 -24.29 7.51
C THR A 156 8.46 -23.86 7.63
N GLU A 157 9.29 -24.74 8.20
CA GLU A 157 10.76 -24.67 8.25
C GLU A 157 11.40 -24.47 6.83
N ASP A 158 10.63 -24.58 5.76
CA ASP A 158 11.01 -24.31 4.36
C ASP A 158 11.28 -22.82 4.04
N ASP A 159 10.74 -21.86 4.82
CA ASP A 159 11.01 -20.42 4.59
C ASP A 159 12.43 -20.01 5.06
N GLU A 160 13.07 -20.80 5.93
CA GLU A 160 14.44 -20.56 6.40
C GLU A 160 15.50 -21.10 5.42
N ASP A 161 15.16 -22.16 4.67
CA ASP A 161 16.03 -22.77 3.66
C ASP A 161 15.98 -22.06 2.29
N GLU A 162 14.91 -21.32 1.98
CA GLU A 162 14.78 -20.59 0.69
C GLU A 162 15.76 -19.39 0.57
N MET A 163 16.37 -18.94 1.67
CA MET A 163 17.32 -17.80 1.68
C MET A 163 18.79 -18.21 1.85
N THR A 164 19.09 -19.50 2.02
CA THR A 164 20.46 -20.03 1.92
C THR A 164 20.90 -20.22 0.45
N TYR A 165 19.96 -20.09 -0.49
CA TYR A 165 20.20 -20.19 -1.94
C TYR A 165 20.46 -18.82 -2.60
N GLY A 166 21.37 -18.02 -2.05
CA GLY A 166 21.96 -16.88 -2.76
C GLY A 166 22.93 -17.35 -3.85
N PRO A 167 23.03 -16.69 -5.02
CA PRO A 167 23.96 -17.11 -6.08
C PRO A 167 25.41 -16.96 -5.59
N ARG A 168 26.12 -18.09 -5.48
CA ARG A 168 27.57 -18.13 -5.26
C ARG A 168 28.28 -17.47 -6.47
N GLY A 169 28.80 -16.26 -6.28
CA GLY A 169 29.54 -15.51 -7.31
C GLY A 169 30.82 -16.20 -7.82
N THR A 170 31.27 -17.25 -7.15
CA THR A 170 32.46 -18.03 -7.53
C THR A 170 32.17 -19.24 -8.44
N ALA A 171 30.90 -19.52 -8.76
CA ALA A 171 30.50 -20.51 -9.77
C ALA A 171 30.15 -19.91 -11.14
N MET A 172 30.22 -18.58 -11.26
CA MET A 172 29.84 -17.82 -12.47
C MET A 172 31.03 -17.44 -13.37
N ALA A 173 32.25 -17.78 -13.00
CA ALA A 173 33.42 -17.68 -13.88
C ALA A 173 33.54 -18.96 -14.73
N ARG A 174 32.65 -19.12 -15.73
CA ARG A 174 32.91 -20.03 -16.85
C ARG A 174 33.35 -19.19 -18.05
N THR A 175 34.61 -19.42 -18.43
CA THR A 175 35.28 -18.92 -19.61
C THR A 175 34.46 -19.25 -20.87
N LYS A 176 34.21 -18.23 -21.70
CA LYS A 176 33.69 -18.40 -23.05
C LYS A 176 34.68 -19.23 -23.86
N ALA A 177 34.23 -20.37 -24.35
CA ALA A 177 34.83 -21.07 -25.48
C ALA A 177 33.69 -21.42 -26.44
N ASP A 178 33.85 -20.95 -27.67
CA ASP A 178 32.95 -21.15 -28.80
C ASP A 178 32.66 -22.63 -29.07
N ALA A 179 31.39 -22.96 -29.34
CA ALA A 179 30.99 -24.05 -30.22
C ALA A 179 29.47 -23.99 -30.50
N LEU A 180 29.10 -23.50 -31.68
CA LEU A 180 27.94 -24.01 -32.42
C LEU A 180 28.26 -25.46 -32.85
N PRO A 181 27.30 -26.40 -32.81
CA PRO A 181 26.56 -26.67 -34.04
C PRO A 181 25.07 -27.08 -33.88
N GLU A 182 24.37 -26.85 -34.99
CA GLU A 182 23.22 -27.53 -35.59
C GLU A 182 22.26 -28.41 -34.76
N LYS A 183 20.96 -28.10 -34.91
CA LYS A 183 19.84 -28.97 -34.56
C LYS A 183 19.72 -30.12 -35.57
N ALA A 184 20.27 -31.28 -35.24
CA ALA A 184 19.81 -32.55 -35.77
C ALA A 184 18.68 -33.10 -34.87
N LYS A 185 17.48 -33.29 -35.45
CA LYS A 185 16.41 -34.08 -34.83
C LYS A 185 16.61 -35.54 -35.25
N GLU A 186 17.18 -36.35 -34.37
CA GLU A 186 16.98 -37.79 -34.37
C GLU A 186 16.92 -38.31 -32.93
N THR A 187 15.78 -38.89 -32.57
CA THR A 187 15.64 -40.04 -31.66
C THR A 187 14.26 -40.63 -32.00
N SER A 188 13.98 -41.93 -32.08
CA SER A 188 14.75 -43.16 -31.92
C SER A 188 13.72 -44.28 -32.17
N LYS A 189 14.16 -45.45 -32.64
CA LYS A 189 13.37 -46.68 -32.65
C LYS A 189 12.84 -46.97 -31.24
N HIS A 190 11.56 -46.76 -31.01
CA HIS A 190 10.75 -47.43 -29.99
C HIS A 190 9.31 -47.42 -30.51
N GLY A 191 8.68 -48.59 -30.64
CA GLY A 191 7.31 -48.77 -31.17
C GLY A 191 6.20 -48.22 -30.26
N ILE A 192 6.46 -47.13 -29.55
CA ILE A 192 5.52 -46.49 -28.63
C ILE A 192 5.15 -45.14 -29.24
N TYR A 193 3.93 -45.05 -29.75
CA TYR A 193 3.41 -43.85 -30.40
C TYR A 193 3.39 -42.66 -29.43
N ARG A 194 4.23 -41.68 -29.78
CA ARG A 194 4.28 -40.26 -29.35
C ARG A 194 3.17 -39.38 -29.92
N PRO A 195 2.01 -39.08 -29.30
CA PRO A 195 1.08 -38.12 -29.87
C PRO A 195 1.75 -36.74 -30.01
N PRO A 196 1.58 -36.04 -31.13
CA PRO A 196 2.16 -34.71 -31.31
C PRO A 196 1.53 -33.73 -30.31
N LYS A 197 2.37 -33.00 -29.58
CA LYS A 197 1.90 -31.92 -28.70
C LYS A 197 1.50 -30.72 -29.56
N ILE A 198 0.19 -30.52 -29.75
CA ILE A 198 -0.37 -29.37 -30.47
C ILE A 198 -0.24 -28.14 -29.58
N THR A 199 0.54 -27.15 -30.00
CA THR A 199 0.51 -25.82 -29.40
C THR A 199 -0.77 -25.10 -29.84
N PRO A 200 -1.50 -24.41 -28.94
CA PRO A 200 -2.72 -23.71 -29.33
C PRO A 200 -2.42 -22.66 -30.39
N MET A 201 -2.91 -22.88 -31.61
CA MET A 201 -2.89 -21.90 -32.69
C MET A 201 -4.09 -20.96 -32.50
N SER A 202 -3.85 -19.66 -32.39
CA SER A 202 -4.94 -18.67 -32.39
C SER A 202 -5.67 -18.72 -33.72
N MET A 203 -7.00 -18.72 -33.68
CA MET A 203 -7.82 -18.64 -34.89
C MET A 203 -7.41 -17.43 -35.74
N PRO A 204 -7.23 -17.58 -37.07
CA PRO A 204 -6.96 -16.46 -37.95
C PRO A 204 -8.18 -15.55 -37.97
N THR A 205 -8.11 -14.45 -37.23
CA THR A 205 -9.12 -13.39 -37.30
C THR A 205 -8.90 -12.59 -38.58
N THR A 206 -9.97 -12.26 -39.29
CA THR A 206 -9.96 -11.52 -40.57
C THR A 206 -9.45 -10.07 -40.45
N GLU A 207 -9.19 -9.60 -39.23
CA GLU A 207 -8.71 -8.26 -38.94
C GLU A 207 -7.37 -8.30 -38.21
N GLY A 208 -6.41 -7.48 -38.64
CA GLY A 208 -5.13 -7.30 -37.96
C GLY A 208 -5.33 -6.72 -36.54
N GLN A 209 -4.47 -7.13 -35.59
CA GLN A 209 -4.52 -6.62 -34.21
C GLN A 209 -4.43 -5.08 -34.13
N GLU A 210 -3.76 -4.45 -35.08
CA GLU A 210 -3.60 -2.99 -35.18
C GLU A 210 -4.92 -2.30 -35.50
N ALA A 211 -5.64 -2.76 -36.54
CA ALA A 211 -6.96 -2.25 -36.89
C ALA A 211 -7.97 -2.37 -35.73
N ARG A 212 -7.87 -3.43 -34.93
CA ARG A 212 -8.73 -3.64 -33.75
C ARG A 212 -8.37 -2.73 -32.57
N ARG A 213 -7.09 -2.36 -32.42
CA ARG A 213 -6.63 -1.40 -31.39
C ARG A 213 -7.01 0.04 -31.74
N GLU A 214 -6.91 0.42 -33.00
CA GLU A 214 -7.29 1.75 -33.49
C GLU A 214 -8.81 2.01 -33.40
N ARG A 215 -9.61 0.95 -33.47
CA ARG A 215 -11.07 1.02 -33.26
C ARG A 215 -11.50 1.21 -31.82
N ARG A 216 -10.63 0.96 -30.83
CA ARG A 216 -10.99 1.23 -29.44
C ARG A 216 -11.09 2.75 -29.29
N PRO A 217 -12.28 3.29 -28.97
CA PRO A 217 -12.41 4.73 -28.81
C PRO A 217 -11.38 5.14 -27.74
N GLY A 218 -10.63 6.21 -28.01
CA GLY A 218 -9.65 6.75 -27.08
C GLY A 218 -10.33 7.42 -25.89
N LYS A 219 -11.11 6.66 -25.12
CA LYS A 219 -11.86 7.12 -23.95
C LYS A 219 -10.85 7.62 -22.91
N SER A 220 -10.99 8.88 -22.50
CA SER A 220 -10.33 9.37 -21.29
C SER A 220 -11.18 8.93 -20.10
N ALA A 221 -10.55 8.23 -19.16
CA ALA A 221 -11.27 7.67 -18.02
C ALA A 221 -11.86 8.76 -17.10
N THR A 222 -11.23 9.94 -17.03
CA THR A 222 -11.76 11.09 -16.26
C THR A 222 -12.99 11.73 -16.90
N LEU A 223 -13.05 11.81 -18.24
CA LEU A 223 -14.27 12.30 -18.91
C LEU A 223 -15.40 11.29 -18.80
N ASP A 224 -15.08 10.00 -18.83
CA ASP A 224 -16.08 8.92 -18.67
C ASP A 224 -16.71 8.96 -17.28
N GLU A 225 -15.89 9.16 -16.24
CA GLU A 225 -16.33 9.36 -14.85
C GLU A 225 -17.21 10.60 -14.72
N PHE A 226 -16.75 11.76 -15.20
CA PHE A 226 -17.53 13.02 -15.20
C PHE A 226 -18.87 12.87 -15.93
N ILE A 227 -18.89 12.16 -17.07
CA ILE A 227 -20.13 11.91 -17.80
C ILE A 227 -21.07 11.02 -16.98
N ALA A 228 -20.54 9.98 -16.34
CA ALA A 228 -21.35 9.04 -15.56
C ALA A 228 -21.91 9.68 -14.28
N THR A 229 -21.13 10.49 -13.56
CA THR A 229 -21.51 11.05 -12.26
C THR A 229 -22.25 12.39 -12.34
N GLU A 230 -21.81 13.30 -13.22
CA GLU A 230 -22.32 14.68 -13.25
C GLU A 230 -23.30 14.95 -14.40
N LEU A 231 -23.06 14.38 -15.59
CA LEU A 231 -23.90 14.66 -16.77
C LEU A 231 -25.04 13.66 -16.95
N SER A 232 -24.85 12.40 -16.54
CA SER A 232 -25.85 11.35 -16.67
C SER A 232 -26.80 11.40 -15.49
N SER A 233 -28.11 11.33 -15.77
CA SER A 233 -29.14 11.13 -14.75
C SER A 233 -29.36 9.66 -14.39
N ALA A 234 -28.62 8.74 -15.02
CA ALA A 234 -28.75 7.31 -14.76
C ALA A 234 -28.12 6.95 -13.40
N PRO A 235 -28.79 6.15 -12.56
CA PRO A 235 -28.23 5.70 -11.28
C PRO A 235 -27.03 4.77 -11.51
N ILE A 236 -25.97 4.97 -10.72
CA ILE A 236 -24.76 4.15 -10.75
C ILE A 236 -24.87 3.04 -9.69
N ALA A 237 -24.48 1.82 -10.06
CA ALA A 237 -24.49 0.67 -9.16
C ALA A 237 -23.28 0.68 -8.21
N GLU A 238 -23.48 1.23 -7.02
CA GLU A 238 -22.48 1.21 -5.95
C GLU A 238 -22.45 -0.15 -5.23
N PRO A 239 -21.25 -0.66 -4.87
CA PRO A 239 -21.12 -1.91 -4.15
C PRO A 239 -21.43 -1.71 -2.66
N SER A 240 -21.77 -2.81 -1.98
CA SER A 240 -21.86 -2.79 -0.51
C SER A 240 -20.50 -2.47 0.11
N ILE A 241 -20.48 -1.66 1.16
CA ILE A 241 -19.28 -1.09 1.81
C ILE A 241 -18.27 -2.19 2.21
N GLY A 242 -18.74 -3.34 2.67
CA GLY A 242 -17.87 -4.45 3.07
C GLY A 242 -17.33 -5.30 1.93
N SER A 243 -17.93 -5.22 0.73
CA SER A 243 -17.57 -6.09 -0.41
C SER A 243 -16.31 -5.64 -1.16
N THR A 244 -15.89 -4.40 -0.97
CA THR A 244 -14.72 -3.80 -1.63
C THR A 244 -13.44 -3.98 -0.81
N ILE A 245 -13.55 -4.30 0.48
CA ILE A 245 -12.41 -4.44 1.38
C ILE A 245 -11.78 -5.82 1.21
N THR A 246 -10.48 -5.86 1.00
CA THR A 246 -9.68 -7.08 0.83
C THR A 246 -8.54 -7.13 1.84
N ASN A 247 -8.02 -8.34 2.08
CA ASN A 247 -6.87 -8.57 2.97
C ASN A 247 -7.07 -7.95 4.37
N GLY A 248 -8.27 -8.10 4.95
CA GLY A 248 -8.60 -7.63 6.29
C GLY A 248 -8.48 -6.11 6.48
N GLY A 249 -8.73 -5.30 5.44
CA GLY A 249 -8.63 -3.84 5.53
C GLY A 249 -7.35 -3.24 4.97
N ARG A 250 -6.39 -4.07 4.56
CA ARG A 250 -5.12 -3.59 3.99
C ARG A 250 -5.29 -2.98 2.58
N HIS A 251 -6.28 -3.43 1.82
CA HIS A 251 -6.49 -2.96 0.44
C HIS A 251 -7.99 -2.84 0.13
N THR A 252 -8.38 -1.74 -0.51
CA THR A 252 -9.73 -1.53 -1.04
C THR A 252 -9.69 -1.64 -2.55
N LYS A 253 -10.59 -2.44 -3.12
CA LYS A 253 -10.68 -2.64 -4.57
C LYS A 253 -11.12 -1.34 -5.23
N SER A 254 -10.39 -0.94 -6.27
CA SER A 254 -10.85 0.10 -7.17
C SER A 254 -12.03 -0.35 -8.03
N GLU A 255 -12.83 0.59 -8.53
CA GLU A 255 -13.87 0.33 -9.51
C GLU A 255 -13.36 -0.51 -10.71
N LYS A 256 -12.15 -0.22 -11.21
CA LYS A 256 -11.56 -0.97 -12.31
C LYS A 256 -11.22 -2.42 -11.93
N GLU A 257 -10.63 -2.61 -10.76
CA GLU A 257 -10.30 -3.94 -10.24
C GLU A 257 -11.58 -4.75 -9.97
N ARG A 258 -12.64 -4.10 -9.50
CA ARG A 258 -13.97 -4.70 -9.34
C ARG A 258 -14.56 -5.17 -10.66
N ARG A 259 -14.44 -4.37 -11.74
CA ARG A 259 -14.89 -4.78 -13.08
C ARG A 259 -14.08 -5.97 -13.61
N GLU A 260 -12.75 -5.96 -13.47
CA GLU A 260 -11.88 -7.07 -13.88
C GLU A 260 -12.21 -8.38 -13.12
N ASP A 261 -12.50 -8.28 -11.82
CA ASP A 261 -12.91 -9.44 -11.01
C ASP A 261 -14.32 -9.94 -11.37
N ASN A 262 -15.26 -9.05 -11.69
CA ASN A 262 -16.59 -9.42 -12.18
C ASN A 262 -16.49 -10.12 -13.55
N GLU A 263 -15.70 -9.60 -14.48
CA GLU A 263 -15.44 -10.24 -15.78
C GLU A 263 -14.85 -11.66 -15.61
N ARG A 264 -13.96 -11.85 -14.63
CA ARG A 264 -13.43 -13.19 -14.30
C ARG A 264 -14.50 -14.10 -13.75
N ARG A 265 -15.35 -13.63 -12.84
CA ARG A 265 -16.47 -14.41 -12.30
C ARG A 265 -17.47 -14.79 -13.37
N GLU A 266 -17.88 -13.84 -14.20
CA GLU A 266 -18.77 -14.08 -15.34
C GLU A 266 -18.18 -15.12 -16.30
N TYR A 267 -16.87 -15.09 -16.53
CA TYR A 267 -16.18 -16.13 -17.31
C TYR A 267 -16.23 -17.49 -16.60
N GLU A 268 -15.89 -17.56 -15.32
CA GLU A 268 -15.91 -18.82 -14.56
C GLU A 268 -17.32 -19.41 -14.47
N GLU A 269 -18.34 -18.58 -14.35
CA GLU A 269 -19.76 -18.96 -14.29
C GLU A 269 -20.28 -19.41 -15.66
N SER A 270 -19.94 -18.70 -16.74
CA SER A 270 -20.38 -19.05 -18.09
C SER A 270 -19.68 -20.28 -18.65
N ASN A 271 -18.40 -20.48 -18.31
CA ASN A 271 -17.59 -21.62 -18.75
C ASN A 271 -17.50 -22.74 -17.71
N PHE A 272 -18.13 -22.59 -16.54
CA PHE A 272 -18.12 -23.52 -15.40
C PHE A 272 -16.73 -24.10 -15.06
N THR A 273 -15.68 -23.31 -15.27
CA THR A 273 -14.28 -23.73 -15.07
C THR A 273 -13.54 -22.64 -14.33
N ARG A 274 -12.76 -23.01 -13.30
CA ARG A 274 -11.95 -22.04 -12.55
C ARG A 274 -10.73 -21.64 -13.34
N LEU A 275 -10.44 -20.33 -13.37
CA LEU A 275 -9.18 -19.85 -13.92
C LEU A 275 -8.03 -20.19 -12.96
N ALA A 276 -6.87 -20.50 -13.55
CA ALA A 276 -5.65 -20.68 -12.78
C ALA A 276 -5.28 -19.37 -12.05
N PRO A 277 -4.68 -19.45 -10.86
CA PRO A 277 -4.18 -18.25 -10.19
C PRO A 277 -3.19 -17.51 -11.08
N ILE A 278 -3.15 -16.19 -10.93
CA ILE A 278 -2.36 -15.28 -11.75
C ILE A 278 -0.89 -15.75 -11.78
N SER A 279 -0.34 -15.94 -12.98
CA SER A 279 1.05 -16.38 -13.14
C SER A 279 2.03 -15.36 -12.56
N LYS A 280 3.18 -15.81 -12.03
CA LYS A 280 4.28 -14.93 -11.56
C LYS A 280 4.63 -13.84 -12.57
N LYS A 281 4.62 -14.17 -13.88
CA LYS A 281 4.88 -13.21 -14.98
C LYS A 281 3.80 -12.13 -15.08
N GLU A 282 2.54 -12.50 -14.94
CA GLU A 282 1.43 -11.55 -14.98
C GLU A 282 1.37 -10.70 -13.72
N GLN A 283 1.68 -11.28 -12.56
CA GLN A 283 1.79 -10.56 -11.30
C GLN A 283 2.91 -9.51 -11.38
N ALA A 284 4.08 -9.87 -11.90
CA ALA A 284 5.18 -8.92 -12.14
C ALA A 284 4.76 -7.81 -13.10
N LYS A 285 4.00 -8.13 -14.17
CA LYS A 285 3.45 -7.13 -15.09
C LYS A 285 2.41 -6.22 -14.44
N LYS A 286 1.55 -6.74 -13.54
CA LYS A 286 0.57 -5.95 -12.77
C LYS A 286 1.29 -4.97 -11.83
N ARG A 287 2.36 -5.42 -11.17
CA ARG A 287 3.22 -4.56 -10.32
C ARG A 287 4.02 -3.53 -11.12
N GLY A 288 4.58 -3.93 -12.26
CA GLY A 288 5.40 -3.07 -13.13
C GLY A 288 4.61 -2.04 -13.93
N ARG A 289 3.28 -2.17 -14.05
CA ARG A 289 2.42 -1.18 -14.72
C ARG A 289 2.25 0.13 -13.94
N GLY A 290 2.97 0.30 -12.83
CA GLY A 290 2.81 1.40 -11.91
C GLY A 290 1.49 1.23 -11.19
N GLN A 291 1.54 0.99 -9.89
CA GLN A 291 0.36 1.15 -9.06
C GLN A 291 0.06 2.66 -9.09
N ALA A 292 -0.83 3.09 -10.00
CA ALA A 292 -1.49 4.38 -9.86
C ALA A 292 -2.04 4.39 -8.44
N GLY A 293 -1.56 5.32 -7.61
CA GLY A 293 -1.77 5.31 -6.17
C GLY A 293 -3.25 5.32 -5.89
N GLY A 294 -3.82 4.15 -5.63
CA GLY A 294 -5.20 4.04 -5.20
C GLY A 294 -5.27 4.41 -3.73
N PHE A 295 -6.03 5.43 -3.38
CA PHE A 295 -6.28 5.78 -1.99
C PHE A 295 -7.78 5.65 -1.73
N GLY A 296 -8.15 4.92 -0.68
CA GLY A 296 -9.55 4.78 -0.29
C GLY A 296 -10.44 4.00 -1.28
N GLY A 297 -9.88 3.34 -2.29
CA GLY A 297 -10.65 2.67 -3.36
C GLY A 297 -10.83 3.52 -4.62
N GLU A 298 -10.37 4.76 -4.60
CA GLU A 298 -10.34 5.65 -5.78
C GLU A 298 -8.95 5.61 -6.43
N GLU A 299 -8.89 5.69 -7.77
CA GLU A 299 -7.62 5.69 -8.51
C GLU A 299 -7.10 7.12 -8.69
N TRP A 300 -6.02 7.50 -7.99
CA TRP A 300 -5.35 8.76 -8.26
C TRP A 300 -4.39 8.58 -9.43
N ARG A 301 -4.74 9.18 -10.57
CA ARG A 301 -3.91 9.15 -11.77
C ARG A 301 -2.97 10.35 -11.80
N SER A 302 -1.76 10.14 -12.28
CA SER A 302 -0.83 11.24 -12.53
C SER A 302 -1.39 12.14 -13.64
N LEU A 303 -1.36 13.45 -13.38
CA LEU A 303 -1.94 14.49 -14.24
C LEU A 303 -1.31 14.55 -15.65
N GLY A 304 -0.06 14.08 -15.83
CA GLY A 304 0.65 14.23 -17.11
C GLY A 304 0.01 13.48 -18.29
N ALA A 305 -0.23 12.17 -18.18
CA ALA A 305 -0.66 11.37 -19.32
C ALA A 305 -2.18 11.44 -19.60
N GLY A 306 -2.98 11.82 -18.59
CA GLY A 306 -4.43 11.93 -18.70
C GLY A 306 -4.86 13.23 -19.39
N ILE A 307 -4.20 14.34 -19.07
CA ILE A 307 -4.58 15.69 -19.53
C ILE A 307 -4.39 15.83 -21.04
N ASP A 308 -3.24 15.41 -21.60
CA ASP A 308 -3.01 15.51 -23.05
C ASP A 308 -4.03 14.72 -23.88
N ARG A 309 -4.66 13.69 -23.30
CA ARG A 309 -5.73 12.93 -23.96
C ARG A 309 -7.04 13.69 -23.93
N ILE A 310 -7.37 14.32 -22.81
CA ILE A 310 -8.52 15.22 -22.69
C ILE A 310 -8.39 16.34 -23.71
N GLU A 311 -7.22 16.99 -23.77
CA GLU A 311 -6.95 18.07 -24.71
C GLU A 311 -7.14 17.62 -26.18
N ARG A 312 -6.60 16.46 -26.57
CA ARG A 312 -6.79 15.92 -27.92
C ARG A 312 -8.26 15.61 -28.23
N LEU A 313 -9.01 15.08 -27.27
CA LEU A 313 -10.45 14.78 -27.44
C LEU A 313 -11.29 16.05 -27.54
N THR A 314 -10.99 17.07 -26.74
CA THR A 314 -11.69 18.36 -26.76
C THR A 314 -11.37 19.13 -28.05
N GLN A 315 -10.11 19.13 -28.49
CA GLN A 315 -9.70 19.80 -29.73
C GLN A 315 -10.28 19.14 -30.99
N LYS A 316 -10.37 17.81 -31.05
CA LYS A 316 -10.96 17.10 -32.21
C LYS A 316 -12.46 17.37 -32.35
N LYS A 317 -13.18 17.55 -31.23
CA LYS A 317 -14.60 17.96 -31.25
C LYS A 317 -14.77 19.41 -31.74
N SER A 318 -13.75 20.24 -31.58
CA SER A 318 -13.69 21.64 -32.06
C SER A 318 -12.86 21.82 -33.33
N GLY A 319 -12.79 20.79 -34.20
CA GLY A 319 -12.18 20.95 -35.53
C GLY A 319 -12.78 22.16 -36.26
N LYS A 320 -11.97 22.83 -37.11
CA LYS A 320 -12.31 24.05 -37.85
C LYS A 320 -13.43 23.78 -38.87
N LEU A 321 -14.63 23.56 -38.37
CA LEU A 321 -15.86 23.49 -39.16
C LEU A 321 -15.98 24.80 -39.93
N GLY A 322 -16.30 24.71 -41.22
CA GLY A 322 -16.56 25.89 -42.03
C GLY A 322 -17.66 26.74 -41.37
N SER A 323 -17.66 28.07 -41.60
CA SER A 323 -18.67 28.97 -41.04
C SER A 323 -20.11 28.46 -41.28
N LEU A 324 -20.33 27.82 -42.43
CA LEU A 324 -21.58 27.18 -42.82
C LEU A 324 -21.95 25.94 -41.98
N GLU A 325 -20.99 25.09 -41.64
CA GLU A 325 -21.25 23.92 -40.80
C GLU A 325 -21.44 24.32 -39.33
N LYS A 326 -20.76 25.40 -38.89
CA LYS A 326 -20.96 26.02 -37.59
C LYS A 326 -22.36 26.63 -37.48
N SER A 327 -22.87 27.28 -38.53
CA SER A 327 -24.23 27.83 -38.53
C SER A 327 -25.30 26.74 -38.54
N ARG A 328 -25.09 25.66 -39.30
CA ARG A 328 -26.03 24.52 -39.38
C ARG A 328 -26.12 23.69 -38.10
N LYS A 329 -25.07 23.68 -37.27
CA LYS A 329 -25.03 22.93 -36.00
C LYS A 329 -25.53 23.72 -34.78
N ARG A 330 -25.82 25.01 -34.91
CA ARG A 330 -26.49 25.77 -33.85
C ARG A 330 -27.95 25.33 -33.80
N PRO A 331 -28.51 24.95 -32.63
CA PRO A 331 -29.95 24.77 -32.51
C PRO A 331 -30.61 26.11 -32.85
N VAL A 332 -31.46 26.13 -33.86
CA VAL A 332 -32.24 27.31 -34.24
C VAL A 332 -33.34 27.48 -33.18
N ALA A 333 -32.97 28.03 -32.03
CA ALA A 333 -33.90 28.36 -30.95
C ALA A 333 -34.51 29.76 -31.10
N ASP A 334 -34.09 30.53 -32.11
CA ASP A 334 -34.72 31.78 -32.52
C ASP A 334 -34.93 31.71 -34.04
N GLY A 335 -36.16 31.40 -34.43
CA GLY A 335 -36.64 31.78 -35.76
C GLY A 335 -36.54 33.30 -35.90
N PRO A 336 -36.41 33.86 -37.12
CA PRO A 336 -36.19 35.28 -37.29
C PRO A 336 -37.37 36.09 -36.71
N ARG A 337 -37.14 36.66 -35.52
CA ARG A 337 -37.95 37.72 -34.95
C ARG A 337 -37.81 38.94 -35.84
N GLY A 338 -38.84 39.17 -36.66
CA GLY A 338 -39.25 40.48 -37.16
C GLY A 338 -38.15 41.46 -37.55
N SER A 339 -37.40 41.19 -38.62
CA SER A 339 -37.07 42.27 -39.55
C SER A 339 -38.12 42.22 -40.65
N GLY A 340 -38.96 43.26 -40.76
CA GLY A 340 -40.12 43.36 -41.66
C GLY A 340 -39.82 43.35 -43.15
N SER A 341 -38.86 42.54 -43.62
CA SER A 341 -38.50 42.34 -45.03
C SER A 341 -39.31 41.22 -45.70
N ALA A 342 -40.15 40.48 -44.96
CA ALA A 342 -40.93 39.37 -45.54
C ALA A 342 -42.23 39.80 -46.25
N ALA A 343 -42.77 40.99 -45.94
CA ALA A 343 -43.99 41.49 -46.59
C ALA A 343 -43.76 41.89 -48.06
N GLY A 344 -42.56 42.41 -48.39
CA GLY A 344 -42.20 42.79 -49.75
C GLY A 344 -41.77 41.60 -50.63
N ASP A 345 -41.20 40.56 -50.02
CA ASP A 345 -40.58 39.43 -50.73
C ASP A 345 -41.64 38.51 -51.39
N ALA A 346 -42.83 38.40 -50.77
CA ALA A 346 -43.98 37.71 -51.37
C ALA A 346 -44.60 38.50 -52.55
N PHE A 347 -44.60 39.84 -52.45
CA PHE A 347 -45.06 40.72 -53.51
C PHE A 347 -44.10 40.72 -54.71
N GLU A 348 -42.78 40.74 -54.48
CA GLU A 348 -41.79 40.62 -55.56
C GLU A 348 -41.83 39.26 -56.26
N LYS A 349 -42.06 38.17 -55.52
CA LYS A 349 -42.26 36.84 -56.09
C LYS A 349 -43.52 36.79 -56.96
N ARG A 350 -44.65 37.35 -56.50
CA ARG A 350 -45.87 37.47 -57.33
C ARG A 350 -45.64 38.36 -58.55
N ARG A 351 -44.96 39.51 -58.40
CA ARG A 351 -44.60 40.40 -59.51
C ARG A 351 -43.78 39.68 -60.57
N LYS A 352 -42.76 38.89 -60.16
CA LYS A 352 -41.91 38.09 -61.06
C LYS A 352 -42.64 36.93 -61.76
N VAL A 353 -43.72 36.43 -61.18
CA VAL A 353 -44.57 35.40 -61.81
C VAL A 353 -45.52 36.05 -62.81
N VAL A 354 -46.16 37.17 -62.45
CA VAL A 354 -47.04 37.92 -63.36
C VAL A 354 -46.27 38.49 -64.55
N SER A 355 -45.04 38.98 -64.35
CA SER A 355 -44.17 39.45 -65.43
C SER A 355 -43.64 38.33 -66.33
N ARG A 356 -43.82 37.05 -65.95
CA ARG A 356 -43.46 35.89 -66.78
C ARG A 356 -44.61 35.37 -67.63
N TYR A 357 -45.83 35.86 -67.38
CA TYR A 357 -47.06 35.47 -68.09
C TYR A 357 -47.60 36.58 -69.03
N LYS A 358 -46.88 37.69 -69.16
CA LYS A 358 -46.90 38.54 -70.35
C LYS A 358 -45.66 38.21 -71.17
#